data_AF-M6VVK4-F1
#
_entry.id   AF-M6VVK4-F1
#
_cell.length_a   1.000
_cell.length_b   1.000
_cell.length_c   1.000
_cell.angle_alpha   90.00
_cell.angle_beta   90.00
_cell.angle_gamma   90.00
#
_symmetry.space_group_name_H-M   'P 1'
#
loop_
_entity.id
_entity.type
_entity.pdbx_description
1 polymer ?
#
loop_
_entity_poly.entity_id
_entity_poly.type
_entity_poly.pdbx_seq_one_letter_code
_entity_poly.pdbx_strand_id
1 'polypeptide(L)' 'MKQIILFYCLILLPFVAGFSQGTGKNQTCMYSYDHTSTKFGWKAFKFTEKTGVGGSFDKIQVVGTKSGNSPEKPSKE' A
#
# COMPACT_ATOMS: atom_id res chain seq x y z
N MET A 1 55.30 -8.42 2.82
CA MET A 1 54.25 -9.46 2.78
C MET A 1 53.37 -9.55 4.04
N LYS A 2 53.70 -8.90 5.17
CA LYS A 2 52.85 -8.91 6.38
C LYS A 2 51.78 -7.79 6.39
N GLN A 3 52.10 -6.64 5.78
CA GLN A 3 51.20 -5.48 5.74
C GLN A 3 50.00 -5.67 4.78
N ILE A 4 50.19 -6.35 3.65
CA ILE A 4 49.14 -6.58 2.63
C ILE A 4 48.00 -7.48 3.15
N ILE A 5 48.31 -8.44 4.03
CA ILE A 5 47.33 -9.33 4.66
C ILE A 5 46.44 -8.59 5.67
N LEU A 6 46.99 -7.59 6.37
CA LEU A 6 46.23 -6.77 7.34
C LEU A 6 45.21 -5.86 6.65
N PHE A 7 45.55 -5.30 5.48
CA PHE A 7 44.63 -4.49 4.69
C PHE A 7 43.48 -5.29 4.09
N TYR A 8 43.72 -6.56 3.71
CA TYR A 8 42.67 -7.44 3.17
C TYR A 8 41.62 -7.82 4.24
N CYS A 9 42.03 -8.00 5.50
CA CYS A 9 41.10 -8.21 6.61
C CYS A 9 40.26 -6.96 6.92
N LEU A 10 40.85 -5.76 6.88
CA LEU A 10 40.13 -4.52 7.20
C LEU A 10 39.16 -4.07 6.10
N ILE A 11 39.41 -4.42 4.84
CA ILE A 11 38.57 -3.99 3.71
C ILE A 11 37.51 -5.05 3.34
N LEU A 12 37.72 -6.35 3.63
CA LEU A 12 36.71 -7.40 3.39
C LEU A 12 35.75 -7.67 4.56
N LEU A 13 36.11 -7.34 5.80
CA LEU A 13 35.22 -7.56 6.95
C LEU A 13 33.96 -6.67 7.01
N PRO A 14 33.90 -5.43 6.48
CA PRO A 14 32.68 -4.64 6.53
C PRO A 14 31.70 -4.92 5.37
N PHE A 15 32.10 -5.63 4.31
CA PHE A 15 31.23 -5.87 3.16
C PHE A 15 30.13 -6.92 3.43
N VAL A 16 30.27 -7.75 4.47
CA VAL A 16 29.26 -8.77 4.84
C VAL A 16 28.22 -8.24 5.84
N ALA A 17 28.43 -7.07 6.47
CA ALA A 17 27.48 -6.51 7.43
C ALA A 17 26.46 -5.53 6.82
N GLY A 18 26.63 -5.17 5.53
CA GLY A 18 25.84 -4.12 4.86
C GLY A 18 24.53 -4.56 4.22
N PHE A 19 24.16 -5.85 4.26
CA PHE A 19 22.86 -6.32 3.79
C PHE A 19 21.98 -6.67 4.99
N SER A 20 21.53 -5.65 5.72
CA SER A 20 20.33 -5.80 6.54
C SER A 20 19.14 -5.83 5.59
N GLN A 21 18.94 -6.97 4.93
CA GLN A 21 17.71 -7.28 4.24
C GLN A 21 16.68 -7.47 5.33
N GLY A 22 16.05 -6.36 5.73
CA GLY A 22 14.94 -6.36 6.68
C GLY A 22 13.97 -7.43 6.22
N THR A 23 13.84 -8.46 7.04
CA THR A 23 12.98 -9.61 6.80
C THR A 23 11.63 -9.08 6.34
N GLY A 24 11.27 -9.40 5.10
CA GLY A 24 10.00 -9.04 4.50
C GLY A 24 8.90 -9.50 5.44
N LYS A 25 8.38 -8.56 6.22
CA LYS A 25 7.43 -8.86 7.27
C LYS A 25 6.19 -9.36 6.56
N ASN A 26 5.81 -10.60 6.83
CA ASN A 26 4.42 -11.04 6.76
C ASN A 26 3.63 -10.26 7.83
N GLN A 27 3.58 -8.94 7.68
CA GLN A 27 2.83 -8.04 8.54
C GLN A 27 1.36 -8.31 8.24
N THR A 28 0.66 -8.85 9.24
CA THR A 28 -0.79 -8.95 9.18
C THR A 28 -1.33 -7.53 9.25
N CYS A 29 -1.76 -7.00 8.11
CA CYS A 29 -2.37 -5.68 8.04
C CYS A 29 -3.84 -5.79 8.45
N MET A 30 -4.28 -4.95 9.38
CA MET A 30 -5.69 -4.79 9.72
C MET A 30 -6.24 -3.57 8.98
N TYR A 31 -7.35 -3.76 8.29
CA TYR A 31 -8.04 -2.70 7.53
C TYR A 31 -9.38 -2.42 8.20
N SER A 32 -9.76 -1.15 8.25
CA SER A 32 -11.05 -0.70 8.76
C SER A 32 -11.56 0.46 7.91
N TYR A 33 -12.88 0.62 7.88
CA TYR A 33 -13.52 1.72 7.17
C TYR A 33 -13.40 3.02 7.99
N ASP A 34 -12.97 4.09 7.32
CA ASP A 34 -12.95 5.44 7.88
C ASP A 34 -13.73 6.39 6.97
N HIS A 35 -14.83 6.92 7.50
CA HIS A 35 -15.71 7.83 6.78
C HIS A 35 -15.08 9.20 6.52
N THR A 36 -14.13 9.65 7.36
CA THR A 36 -13.50 10.97 7.21
C THR A 36 -12.50 11.01 6.06
N SER A 37 -11.92 9.86 5.73
CA SER A 37 -10.98 9.68 4.62
C SER A 37 -11.59 9.04 3.38
N THR A 38 -12.89 8.70 3.40
CA THR A 38 -13.57 8.10 2.24
C THR A 38 -14.41 9.11 1.47
N LYS A 39 -14.27 9.13 0.14
CA LYS A 39 -15.16 9.86 -0.77
C LYS A 39 -15.91 8.89 -1.67
N PHE A 40 -17.23 9.06 -1.77
CA PHE A 40 -18.06 8.30 -2.69
C PHE A 40 -18.47 9.19 -3.87
N GLY A 41 -18.02 8.84 -5.06
CA GLY A 41 -18.25 9.58 -6.29
C GLY A 41 -19.03 8.75 -7.31
N TRP A 42 -19.80 9.41 -8.16
CA TRP A 42 -20.55 8.77 -9.24
C TRP A 42 -20.27 9.47 -10.57
N LYS A 43 -20.48 8.72 -11.65
CA LYS A 43 -20.45 9.22 -13.01
C LYS A 43 -21.57 8.58 -13.82
N ALA A 44 -22.37 9.42 -14.48
CA ALA A 44 -23.39 9.02 -15.43
C ALA A 44 -23.07 9.60 -16.80
N PHE A 45 -23.56 8.96 -17.86
CA PHE A 45 -23.33 9.42 -19.23
C PHE A 45 -24.64 9.93 -19.79
N LYS A 46 -24.63 11.17 -20.29
CA LYS A 46 -25.76 11.69 -21.03
C LYS A 46 -25.84 10.98 -22.37
N PHE A 47 -27.03 10.47 -22.70
CA PHE A 47 -27.24 9.70 -23.92
C PHE A 47 -27.01 10.54 -25.20
N THR A 48 -27.55 11.76 -25.23
CA THR A 48 -27.53 12.62 -26.43
C THR A 48 -26.20 13.35 -26.59
N GLU A 49 -25.73 14.06 -25.57
CA GLU A 49 -24.49 14.84 -25.66
C GLU A 49 -23.22 13.97 -25.55
N LYS A 50 -23.37 12.65 -25.32
CA LYS A 50 -22.27 11.68 -25.14
C LYS A 50 -21.19 12.14 -24.17
N THR A 51 -21.59 12.91 -23.17
CA THR A 51 -20.70 13.50 -22.17
C THR A 51 -20.95 12.86 -20.80
N GLY A 52 -19.86 12.68 -20.05
CA GLY A 52 -19.94 12.22 -18.68
C GLY A 52 -20.27 13.37 -17.75
N VAL A 53 -21.30 13.20 -16.93
CA VAL A 53 -21.58 14.06 -15.77
C VAL A 53 -21.26 13.28 -14.51
N GLY A 54 -20.70 13.94 -13.51
CA GLY A 54 -20.33 13.29 -12.26
C GLY A 54 -20.52 14.20 -11.06
N GLY A 55 -20.45 13.58 -9.88
CA GLY A 55 -20.59 14.26 -8.61
C GLY A 55 -20.09 13.40 -7.46
N SER A 56 -20.23 13.93 -6.24
CA SER A 56 -19.90 13.26 -4.99
C SER A 56 -20.95 13.53 -3.93
N PHE A 57 -20.96 12.72 -2.89
CA PHE A 57 -21.81 12.93 -1.72
C PHE A 57 -21.05 13.68 -0.62
N ASP A 58 -21.69 14.69 -0.05
CA ASP A 58 -21.12 15.48 1.06
C ASP A 58 -21.12 14.71 2.38
N LYS A 59 -22.12 13.83 2.56
CA LYS A 59 -22.26 12.97 3.73
C LYS A 59 -22.66 11.57 3.31
N ILE A 60 -21.91 10.59 3.81
CA ILE A 60 -22.20 9.17 3.64
C ILE A 60 -22.29 8.51 5.01
N GLN A 61 -23.26 7.59 5.17
CA GLN A 61 -23.37 6.74 6.35
C GLN A 61 -23.22 5.29 5.90
N VAL A 62 -22.17 4.64 6.37
CA VAL A 62 -21.92 3.22 6.09
C VAL A 62 -22.15 2.44 7.38
N VAL A 63 -22.97 1.40 7.31
CA VAL A 63 -23.34 0.55 8.46
C VAL A 63 -22.86 -0.88 8.24
N GLY A 64 -22.61 -1.62 9.32
CA GLY A 64 -22.26 -3.04 9.24
C GLY A 64 -20.81 -3.36 8.83
N THR A 65 -19.89 -2.39 8.92
CA THR A 65 -18.47 -2.60 8.58
C THR A 65 -17.79 -3.52 9.58
N LYS A 66 -16.89 -4.39 9.09
CA LYS A 66 -16.02 -5.24 9.91
C LYS A 66 -14.57 -5.00 9.53
N SER A 67 -13.66 -5.13 10.49
CA SER A 67 -12.22 -5.08 10.19
C SER A 67 -11.76 -6.35 9.49
N GLY A 68 -10.92 -6.21 8.47
CA GLY A 68 -10.39 -7.31 7.66
C GLY A 68 -8.88 -7.40 7.74
N ASN A 69 -8.33 -8.60 7.56
CA ASN A 69 -6.88 -8.84 7.49
C ASN A 69 -6.32 -8.82 6.05
N SER A 70 -7.19 -8.61 5.06
CA SER A 70 -6.87 -8.54 3.65
C SER A 70 -7.69 -7.43 3.00
N PRO A 71 -7.12 -6.65 2.05
CA PRO A 71 -7.95 -5.87 1.15
C PRO A 71 -8.71 -6.86 0.26
N GLU A 72 -10.03 -6.94 0.41
CA GLU A 72 -10.85 -7.77 -0.48
C GLU A 72 -10.64 -7.30 -1.93
N LYS A 73 -10.33 -8.25 -2.83
CA LYS A 73 -10.29 -7.94 -4.27
C LYS A 73 -11.71 -7.57 -4.70
N PRO A 74 -11.91 -6.50 -5.49
CA PRO A 74 -13.24 -6.19 -5.99
C PRO A 74 -13.78 -7.40 -6.76
N SER A 75 -14.96 -7.88 -6.35
CA SER A 75 -15.68 -8.90 -7.11
C SER A 75 -15.94 -8.34 -8.49
N LYS A 76 -15.35 -8.93 -9.52
CA LYS A 76 -15.77 -8.66 -10.88
C LYS A 76 -17.14 -9.31 -11.05
N GLU A 77 -18.17 -8.48 -11.21
CA GLU A 77 -19.44 -8.87 -11.79
C GLU A 77 -19.32 -8.86 -13.32
#